data_AF-A0A6V8NM08-F1
#
_entry.id   AF-A0A6V8NM08-F1
#
_cell.length_a   1.000
_cell.length_b   1.000
_cell.length_c   1.000
_cell.angle_alpha   90.00
_cell.angle_beta   90.00
_cell.angle_gamma   90.00
#
_symmetry.space_group_name_H-M   'P 1'
#
loop_
_entity.id
_entity.type
_entity.pdbx_description
1 polymer ?
#
loop_
_entity_poly.entity_id
_entity_poly.type
_entity_poly.pdbx_seq_one_letter_code
_entity_poly.pdbx_strand_id
1 'polypeptide(L)'
;MRSKATAYLRTYKYDFISLGLIFLTGLVPLIWLRHGMLVAYGDSGLSFFYNSKRVSDSIGFAWSDTSSTGVPGGSGITATLFYFLMAVLEEIGFSPVSKQRFLFCSLLILSGFGMYFLMLILQIEKKDRLVALLSSLFYMFNFFSMAYIWTSLYSSLFLLPLMPWALALWARGLASKRFSFALLINLLFLIFVSVFINPAFIIPFILFLFLFFLFHIVVNRKDKKEIWDSLKFFAITGFLGLFLNLWWILPLVQYAPFLRLPIKSGEIRKRSGTP
;
A
#
# COMPACT_ATOMS: atom_id res chain seq x y z
N MET A 1 4.76 -0.41 38.40
CA MET A 1 3.55 0.04 37.69
C MET A 1 3.70 -0.30 36.21
N ARG A 2 2.97 -1.29 35.68
CA ARG A 2 2.94 -1.50 34.21
C ARG A 2 2.34 -0.24 33.59
N SER A 3 3.07 0.41 32.67
CA SER A 3 2.55 1.54 31.89
C SER A 3 1.15 1.18 31.39
N LYS A 4 0.18 2.09 31.57
CA LYS A 4 -1.19 1.89 31.05
C LYS A 4 -1.12 1.43 29.58
N ALA A 5 -0.14 1.90 28.80
CA ALA A 5 0.15 1.51 27.41
C ALA A 5 0.41 0.01 27.18
N THR A 6 0.88 -0.74 28.18
CA THR A 6 1.09 -2.21 28.07
C THR A 6 -0.15 -3.04 28.40
N ALA A 7 -1.19 -2.46 29.02
CA ALA A 7 -2.47 -3.14 29.23
C ALA A 7 -3.26 -3.35 27.92
N TYR A 8 -2.81 -2.74 26.82
CA TYR A 8 -3.43 -2.73 25.49
C TYR A 8 -3.25 -4.05 24.71
N LEU A 9 -2.41 -4.98 25.19
CA LEU A 9 -2.02 -6.18 24.45
C LEU A 9 -2.49 -7.48 25.14
N ARG A 10 -3.76 -7.56 25.54
CA ARG A 10 -4.36 -8.85 25.89
C ARG A 10 -4.62 -9.67 24.64
N THR A 11 -4.39 -10.99 24.72
CA THR A 11 -4.79 -11.95 23.69
C THR A 11 -6.29 -11.82 23.42
N TYR A 12 -6.64 -11.44 22.20
CA TYR A 12 -8.03 -11.32 21.75
C TYR A 12 -8.52 -12.71 21.36
N LYS A 13 -9.66 -13.16 21.89
CA LYS A 13 -10.39 -14.27 21.28
C LYS A 13 -10.99 -13.75 19.99
N TYR A 14 -10.56 -14.30 18.86
CA TYR A 14 -11.07 -13.96 17.55
C TYR A 14 -12.58 -14.17 17.51
N ASP A 15 -13.30 -13.17 17.02
CA ASP A 15 -14.73 -13.32 16.75
C ASP A 15 -14.88 -13.80 15.31
N PHE A 16 -14.92 -15.12 15.16
CA PHE A 16 -15.05 -15.76 13.86
C PHE A 16 -16.34 -15.34 13.12
N ILE A 17 -17.38 -14.92 13.84
CA ILE A 17 -18.62 -14.42 13.22
C ILE A 17 -18.34 -13.06 12.58
N SER A 18 -17.72 -12.12 13.30
CA SER A 18 -17.36 -10.81 12.73
C SER A 18 -16.40 -10.96 11.54
N LEU A 19 -15.38 -11.82 11.67
CA LEU A 19 -14.44 -12.09 10.59
C LEU A 19 -15.10 -12.76 9.39
N GLY A 20 -16.02 -13.70 9.63
CA GLY A 20 -16.82 -14.33 8.58
C GLY A 20 -17.69 -13.33 7.83
N LEU A 21 -18.35 -12.41 8.55
CA LEU A 21 -19.13 -11.33 7.93
C LEU A 21 -18.26 -10.42 7.07
N ILE A 22 -17.12 -9.96 7.59
CA ILE A 22 -16.17 -9.14 6.81
C ILE A 22 -15.71 -9.88 5.56
N PHE A 23 -15.37 -11.17 5.68
CA PHE A 23 -14.95 -11.99 4.55
C PHE A 23 -16.05 -12.09 3.49
N LEU A 24 -17.28 -12.44 3.88
CA LEU A 24 -18.42 -12.56 2.98
C LEU A 24 -18.76 -11.22 2.30
N THR A 25 -18.74 -10.12 3.06
CA THR A 25 -18.92 -8.77 2.51
C THR A 25 -17.78 -8.39 1.55
N GLY A 26 -16.57 -8.88 1.81
CA GLY A 26 -15.42 -8.68 0.92
C GLY A 26 -15.55 -9.37 -0.44
N LEU A 27 -16.45 -10.36 -0.59
CA LEU A 27 -16.74 -11.04 -1.85
C LEU A 27 -17.74 -10.30 -2.75
N VAL A 28 -18.28 -9.17 -2.30
CA VAL A 28 -19.23 -8.35 -3.05
C VAL A 28 -18.75 -7.97 -4.48
N PRO A 29 -17.46 -7.73 -4.78
CA PRO A 29 -17.00 -7.47 -6.14
C PRO A 29 -17.29 -8.58 -7.15
N LEU A 30 -17.54 -9.82 -6.70
CA LEU A 30 -17.98 -10.92 -7.57
C LEU A 30 -19.34 -10.65 -8.21
N ILE A 31 -20.19 -9.88 -7.53
CA ILE A 31 -21.55 -9.53 -7.98
C ILE A 31 -21.53 -8.20 -8.76
N TRP A 32 -20.70 -7.24 -8.34
CA TRP A 32 -20.64 -5.91 -8.96
C TRP A 32 -20.01 -5.89 -10.34
N LEU A 33 -19.01 -6.74 -10.59
CA LEU A 33 -18.36 -6.79 -11.89
C LEU A 33 -19.25 -7.54 -12.89
N ARG A 34 -19.89 -6.77 -13.79
CA ARG A 34 -20.78 -7.30 -14.82
C ARG A 34 -20.09 -8.41 -15.61
N HIS A 35 -20.83 -9.47 -15.86
CA HIS A 35 -20.33 -10.71 -16.46
C HIS A 35 -19.54 -10.46 -17.74
N GLY A 36 -18.30 -10.97 -17.76
CA GLY A 36 -17.40 -10.90 -18.91
C GLY A 36 -16.78 -9.52 -19.17
N MET A 37 -17.08 -8.50 -18.35
CA MET A 37 -16.54 -7.16 -18.56
C MET A 37 -15.48 -6.79 -17.54
N LEU A 38 -14.50 -6.02 -17.99
CA LEU A 38 -13.47 -5.42 -17.17
C LEU A 38 -13.78 -3.96 -16.91
N VAL A 39 -13.46 -3.48 -15.71
CA VAL A 39 -13.30 -2.05 -15.49
C VAL A 39 -11.95 -1.68 -16.08
N ALA A 40 -11.95 -1.01 -17.23
CA ALA A 40 -10.75 -0.71 -18.01
C ALA A 40 -10.10 0.63 -17.65
N TYR A 41 -10.87 1.60 -17.16
CA TYR A 41 -10.42 2.97 -16.88
C TYR A 41 -9.49 3.54 -17.97
N GLY A 42 -10.03 3.71 -19.17
CA GLY A 42 -9.23 4.04 -20.35
C GLY A 42 -8.27 2.91 -20.73
N ASP A 43 -7.10 3.26 -21.24
CA ASP A 43 -6.09 2.28 -21.70
C ASP A 43 -5.21 1.77 -20.56
N SER A 44 -5.09 2.51 -19.45
CA SER A 44 -4.16 2.21 -18.36
C SER A 44 -4.63 1.05 -17.47
N GLY A 45 -5.93 0.85 -17.27
CA GLY A 45 -6.43 -0.27 -16.47
C GLY A 45 -6.48 -1.59 -17.23
N LEU A 46 -6.42 -1.59 -18.56
CA LEU A 46 -6.32 -2.81 -19.36
C LEU A 46 -4.97 -3.51 -19.15
N SER A 47 -3.88 -2.75 -19.07
CA SER A 47 -2.53 -3.31 -18.90
C SER A 47 -2.35 -4.05 -17.56
N PHE A 48 -3.13 -3.69 -16.53
CA PHE A 48 -3.10 -4.38 -15.22
C PHE A 48 -3.49 -5.86 -15.34
N PHE A 49 -4.43 -6.17 -16.25
CA PHE A 49 -5.06 -7.49 -16.32
C PHE A 49 -4.82 -8.21 -17.65
N TYR A 50 -4.46 -7.52 -18.72
CA TYR A 50 -4.08 -8.13 -20.01
C TYR A 50 -2.57 -8.24 -20.13
N ASN A 51 -2.09 -9.40 -20.62
CA ASN A 51 -0.68 -9.68 -20.89
C ASN A 51 0.23 -9.35 -19.69
N SER A 52 -0.19 -9.69 -18.47
CA SER A 52 0.53 -9.32 -17.23
C SER A 52 1.93 -9.92 -17.21
N LYS A 53 2.13 -11.08 -17.85
CA LYS A 53 3.46 -11.67 -18.07
C LYS A 53 4.38 -10.76 -18.86
N ARG A 54 3.94 -10.32 -20.05
CA ARG A 54 4.73 -9.41 -20.91
C ARG A 54 5.04 -8.09 -20.21
N VAL A 55 4.08 -7.56 -19.45
CA VAL A 55 4.30 -6.34 -18.67
C VAL A 55 5.29 -6.58 -17.54
N SER A 56 5.18 -7.70 -16.81
CA SER A 56 6.15 -8.08 -15.78
C SER A 56 7.56 -8.22 -16.34
N ASP A 57 7.70 -8.81 -17.52
CA ASP A 57 8.98 -8.99 -18.20
C ASP A 57 9.58 -7.65 -18.65
N SER A 58 8.76 -6.64 -18.97
CA SER A 58 9.28 -5.35 -19.44
C SER A 58 9.59 -4.36 -18.30
N ILE A 59 8.77 -4.31 -17.25
CA ILE A 59 8.92 -3.32 -16.17
C ILE A 59 10.04 -3.64 -15.17
N GLY A 60 10.52 -4.90 -15.16
CA GLY A 60 11.63 -5.31 -14.31
C GLY A 60 12.97 -4.73 -14.73
N PHE A 61 13.04 -4.13 -15.93
CA PHE A 61 14.26 -3.55 -16.48
C PHE A 61 14.23 -2.02 -16.46
N ALA A 62 15.41 -1.43 -16.28
CA ALA A 62 15.57 0.02 -16.23
C ALA A 62 15.38 0.68 -17.62
N TRP A 63 15.55 -0.09 -18.69
CA TRP A 63 15.32 0.31 -20.08
C TRP A 63 14.19 -0.53 -20.68
N SER A 64 13.24 0.12 -21.35
CA SER A 64 12.18 -0.54 -22.09
C SER A 64 12.39 -0.30 -23.57
N ASP A 65 12.51 -1.38 -24.34
CA ASP A 65 12.56 -1.37 -25.81
C ASP A 65 11.16 -1.37 -26.44
N THR A 66 10.10 -1.49 -25.64
CA THR A 66 8.73 -1.69 -26.13
C THR A 66 8.08 -0.41 -26.65
N SER A 67 8.71 0.75 -26.45
CA SER A 67 8.19 2.06 -26.84
C SER A 67 9.18 2.78 -27.76
N SER A 68 8.81 2.97 -29.03
CA SER A 68 9.62 3.67 -30.05
C SER A 68 11.05 3.11 -30.18
N THR A 69 12.09 3.95 -30.07
CA THR A 69 13.51 3.55 -30.07
C THR A 69 14.01 3.13 -28.67
N GLY A 70 13.09 2.92 -27.74
CA GLY A 70 13.34 2.66 -26.34
C GLY A 70 13.20 3.90 -25.46
N VAL A 71 12.74 3.69 -24.23
CA VAL A 71 12.55 4.73 -23.20
C VAL A 71 13.07 4.24 -21.84
N PRO A 72 13.56 5.15 -20.98
CA PRO A 72 13.81 4.81 -19.59
C PRO A 72 12.55 4.30 -18.89
N GLY A 73 12.58 3.08 -18.38
CA GLY A 73 11.46 2.39 -17.71
C GLY A 73 11.44 2.54 -16.19
N GLY A 74 12.37 3.32 -15.62
CA GLY A 74 12.67 3.33 -14.19
C GLY A 74 11.50 3.64 -13.24
N SER A 75 10.41 4.24 -13.71
CA SER A 75 9.21 4.48 -12.89
C SER A 75 8.35 3.23 -12.69
N GLY A 76 8.33 2.31 -13.67
CA GLY A 76 7.53 1.07 -13.66
C GLY A 76 8.06 0.01 -12.70
N ILE A 77 9.33 0.09 -12.30
CA ILE A 77 9.99 -0.91 -11.44
C ILE A 77 9.27 -1.08 -10.08
N THR A 78 8.65 -0.01 -9.58
CA THR A 78 7.83 -0.04 -8.35
C THR A 78 6.57 -0.89 -8.48
N ALA A 79 6.10 -1.20 -9.68
CA ALA A 79 4.95 -2.07 -9.91
C ALA A 79 5.34 -3.54 -10.14
N THR A 80 6.64 -3.89 -10.12
CA THR A 80 7.13 -5.24 -10.44
C THR A 80 6.45 -6.33 -9.61
N LEU A 81 6.36 -6.16 -8.29
CA LEU A 81 5.74 -7.17 -7.42
C LEU A 81 4.24 -7.37 -7.72
N PHE A 82 3.54 -6.30 -8.10
CA PHE A 82 2.15 -6.38 -8.47
C PHE A 82 1.96 -7.16 -9.79
N TYR A 83 2.71 -6.80 -10.83
CA TYR A 83 2.60 -7.48 -12.12
C TYR A 83 3.13 -8.90 -12.09
N PHE A 84 4.14 -9.20 -11.27
CA PHE A 84 4.58 -10.56 -11.01
C PHE A 84 3.43 -11.40 -10.43
N LEU A 85 2.70 -10.90 -9.44
CA LEU A 85 1.52 -11.59 -8.91
C LEU A 85 0.45 -11.81 -9.98
N MET A 86 0.15 -10.78 -10.79
CA MET A 86 -0.82 -10.91 -11.88
C MET A 86 -0.37 -11.90 -12.97
N ALA A 87 0.93 -11.98 -13.25
CA ALA A 87 1.51 -12.93 -14.18
C ALA A 87 1.41 -14.37 -13.65
N VAL A 88 1.67 -14.59 -12.36
CA VAL A 88 1.48 -15.91 -11.72
C VAL A 88 0.02 -16.35 -11.82
N LEU A 89 -0.94 -15.46 -11.56
CA LEU A 89 -2.37 -15.79 -11.71
C LEU A 89 -2.71 -16.15 -13.17
N GLU A 90 -2.14 -15.43 -14.14
CA GLU A 90 -2.31 -15.71 -15.57
C GLU A 90 -1.76 -17.09 -15.96
N GLU A 91 -0.59 -17.47 -15.46
CA GLU A 91 0.02 -18.80 -15.67
C GLU A 91 -0.83 -19.93 -15.07
N ILE A 92 -1.55 -19.67 -13.98
CA ILE A 92 -2.51 -20.64 -13.38
C ILE A 92 -3.83 -20.68 -14.19
N GLY A 93 -3.98 -19.85 -15.22
CA GLY A 93 -5.14 -19.84 -16.11
C GLY A 93 -6.23 -18.85 -15.71
N PHE A 94 -5.96 -17.88 -14.84
CA PHE A 94 -6.94 -16.83 -14.54
C PHE A 94 -7.14 -15.93 -15.76
N SER A 95 -8.40 -15.83 -16.20
CA SER A 95 -8.80 -14.80 -17.16
C SER A 95 -8.53 -13.39 -16.60
N PRO A 96 -8.38 -12.36 -17.45
CA PRO A 96 -8.27 -10.96 -17.00
C PRO A 96 -9.37 -10.54 -16.01
N VAL A 97 -10.63 -10.94 -16.29
CA VAL A 97 -11.78 -10.66 -15.42
C VAL A 97 -11.63 -11.35 -14.06
N SER A 98 -11.14 -12.60 -14.04
CA SER A 98 -10.88 -13.34 -12.81
C SER A 98 -9.77 -12.69 -11.98
N LYS A 99 -8.69 -12.19 -12.63
CA LYS A 99 -7.61 -11.45 -11.94
C LYS A 99 -8.14 -10.17 -11.28
N GLN A 100 -8.96 -9.40 -11.98
CA GLN A 100 -9.58 -8.19 -11.43
C GLN A 100 -10.51 -8.49 -10.24
N ARG A 101 -11.36 -9.51 -10.37
CA ARG A 101 -12.23 -9.98 -9.27
C ARG A 101 -11.43 -10.40 -8.05
N PHE A 102 -10.38 -11.20 -8.27
CA PHE A 102 -9.49 -11.66 -7.20
C PHE A 102 -8.84 -10.47 -6.47
N LEU A 103 -8.29 -9.52 -7.23
CA LEU A 103 -7.66 -8.32 -6.68
C LEU A 103 -8.64 -7.50 -5.85
N PHE A 104 -9.83 -7.20 -6.39
CA PHE A 104 -10.82 -6.38 -5.70
C PHE A 104 -11.35 -7.05 -4.43
N CYS A 105 -11.64 -8.36 -4.48
CA CYS A 105 -12.05 -9.11 -3.29
C CYS A 105 -10.93 -9.10 -2.24
N SER A 106 -9.68 -9.36 -2.65
CA SER A 106 -8.54 -9.38 -1.75
C SER A 106 -8.36 -8.05 -1.04
N LEU A 107 -8.42 -6.94 -1.78
CA LEU A 107 -8.26 -5.60 -1.21
C LEU A 107 -9.41 -5.24 -0.26
N LEU A 108 -10.66 -5.57 -0.62
CA LEU A 108 -11.82 -5.29 0.21
C LEU A 108 -11.80 -6.12 1.51
N ILE A 109 -11.41 -7.40 1.44
CA ILE A 109 -11.24 -8.26 2.62
C ILE A 109 -10.10 -7.73 3.50
N LEU A 110 -8.95 -7.38 2.89
CA LEU A 110 -7.80 -6.86 3.62
C LEU A 110 -8.14 -5.53 4.31
N SER A 111 -8.91 -4.64 3.68
CA SER A 111 -9.31 -3.38 4.32
C SER A 111 -10.23 -3.59 5.51
N GLY A 112 -11.21 -4.50 5.38
CA GLY A 112 -12.09 -4.88 6.48
C GLY A 112 -11.33 -5.48 7.65
N PHE A 113 -10.49 -6.49 7.40
CA PHE A 113 -9.70 -7.11 8.46
C PHE A 113 -8.72 -6.13 9.11
N GLY A 114 -8.04 -5.31 8.31
CA GLY A 114 -7.10 -4.32 8.82
C GLY A 114 -7.78 -3.34 9.76
N MET A 115 -8.95 -2.81 9.37
CA MET A 115 -9.70 -1.87 10.19
C MET A 115 -10.29 -2.55 11.44
N TYR A 116 -10.80 -3.77 11.32
CA TYR A 116 -11.28 -4.54 12.45
C TYR A 116 -10.18 -4.73 13.51
N PHE A 117 -8.99 -5.16 13.10
CA PHE A 117 -7.86 -5.34 14.02
C PHE A 117 -7.33 -4.02 14.58
N LEU A 118 -7.28 -2.96 13.77
CA LEU A 118 -6.91 -1.63 14.24
C LEU A 118 -7.85 -1.17 15.35
N MET A 119 -9.17 -1.29 15.15
CA MET A 119 -10.14 -0.89 16.15
C MET A 119 -10.05 -1.72 17.43
N LEU A 120 -9.81 -3.02 17.34
CA LEU A 120 -9.57 -3.84 18.53
C LEU A 120 -8.31 -3.40 19.30
N ILE A 121 -7.28 -2.90 18.63
CA ILE A 121 -6.06 -2.38 19.26
C ILE A 121 -6.32 -1.00 19.90
N LEU A 122 -7.11 -0.14 19.26
CA LEU A 122 -7.37 1.22 19.73
C LEU A 122 -8.47 1.31 20.80
N GLN A 123 -9.38 0.34 20.92
CA GLN A 123 -10.44 0.36 21.93
C GLN A 123 -9.91 0.03 23.33
N ILE A 124 -9.54 1.09 24.05
CA ILE A 124 -8.79 1.05 25.32
C ILE A 124 -9.63 0.46 26.48
N GLU A 125 -10.96 0.63 26.46
CA GLU A 125 -11.80 0.36 27.65
C GLU A 125 -12.98 -0.56 27.38
N LYS A 126 -13.77 -0.29 26.33
CA LYS A 126 -14.91 -1.13 25.92
C LYS A 126 -14.50 -1.88 24.67
N LYS A 127 -14.20 -3.17 24.84
CA LYS A 127 -13.86 -4.12 23.77
C LYS A 127 -15.07 -4.44 22.91
N ASP A 128 -15.63 -3.41 22.32
CA ASP A 128 -16.87 -3.48 21.58
C ASP A 128 -16.59 -3.97 20.16
N ARG A 129 -16.73 -5.29 20.02
CA ARG A 129 -16.57 -5.99 18.75
C ARG A 129 -17.56 -5.50 17.71
N LEU A 130 -18.74 -5.06 18.13
CA LEU A 130 -19.73 -4.50 17.23
C LEU A 130 -19.20 -3.19 16.65
N VAL A 131 -18.59 -2.32 17.47
CA VAL A 131 -17.94 -1.09 16.97
C VAL A 131 -16.79 -1.42 16.01
N ALA A 132 -15.98 -2.44 16.29
CA ALA A 132 -14.89 -2.85 15.38
C ALA A 132 -15.45 -3.38 14.05
N LEU A 133 -16.51 -4.19 14.09
CA LEU A 133 -17.20 -4.69 12.91
C LEU A 133 -17.83 -3.55 12.10
N LEU A 134 -18.61 -2.67 12.73
CA LEU A 134 -19.23 -1.54 12.06
C LEU A 134 -18.19 -0.60 11.43
N SER A 135 -17.08 -0.34 12.14
CA SER A 135 -15.98 0.45 11.62
C SER A 135 -15.32 -0.21 10.41
N SER A 136 -15.16 -1.54 10.42
CA SER A 136 -14.61 -2.28 9.29
C SER A 136 -15.50 -2.23 8.05
N LEU A 137 -16.81 -2.45 8.23
CA LEU A 137 -17.79 -2.40 7.14
C LEU A 137 -17.89 -0.99 6.54
N PHE A 138 -17.90 0.03 7.40
CA PHE A 138 -17.88 1.43 6.94
C PHE A 138 -16.61 1.76 6.15
N TYR A 139 -15.45 1.26 6.60
CA TYR A 139 -14.19 1.49 5.91
C TYR A 139 -14.11 0.77 4.56
N MET A 140 -14.57 -0.48 4.48
CA MET A 140 -14.63 -1.26 3.23
C MET A 140 -15.39 -0.52 2.13
N PHE A 141 -16.49 0.14 2.49
CA PHE A 141 -17.33 0.89 1.56
C PHE A 141 -17.16 2.40 1.66
N ASN A 142 -15.96 2.86 2.02
CA ASN A 142 -15.66 4.28 2.04
C ASN A 142 -15.96 4.90 0.65
N PHE A 143 -16.81 5.95 0.63
CA PHE A 143 -17.26 6.60 -0.60
C PHE A 143 -16.11 7.04 -1.51
N PHE A 144 -15.00 7.53 -0.94
CA PHE A 144 -13.82 7.90 -1.71
C PHE A 144 -13.21 6.68 -2.42
N SER A 145 -13.12 5.54 -1.74
CA SER A 145 -12.63 4.30 -2.35
C SER A 145 -13.56 3.81 -3.46
N MET A 146 -14.88 3.90 -3.20
CA MET A 146 -15.92 3.51 -4.13
C MET A 146 -15.96 4.35 -5.41
N ALA A 147 -15.85 5.67 -5.27
CA ALA A 147 -15.96 6.60 -6.39
C ALA A 147 -14.64 6.73 -7.18
N TYR A 148 -13.49 6.71 -6.52
CA TYR A 148 -12.21 7.05 -7.15
C TYR A 148 -11.26 5.88 -7.31
N ILE A 149 -11.13 5.01 -6.31
CA ILE A 149 -10.05 4.00 -6.31
C ILE A 149 -10.42 2.82 -7.21
N TRP A 150 -11.62 2.26 -7.01
CA TRP A 150 -12.05 1.09 -7.79
C TRP A 150 -12.32 1.41 -9.25
N THR A 151 -12.63 2.67 -9.55
CA THR A 151 -12.85 3.14 -10.91
C THR A 151 -11.54 3.44 -11.61
N SER A 152 -10.52 3.97 -10.91
CA SER A 152 -9.35 4.56 -11.56
C SER A 152 -8.12 3.66 -11.71
N LEU A 153 -8.11 2.47 -11.07
CA LEU A 153 -7.05 1.45 -11.20
C LEU A 153 -5.61 2.02 -11.23
N TYR A 154 -5.33 3.01 -10.38
CA TYR A 154 -4.00 3.58 -10.27
C TYR A 154 -3.15 2.83 -9.26
N SER A 155 -1.85 3.15 -9.24
CA SER A 155 -0.90 2.62 -8.27
C SER A 155 -1.28 2.88 -6.80
N SER A 156 -2.19 3.83 -6.53
CA SER A 156 -2.80 4.12 -5.22
C SER A 156 -3.82 3.07 -4.75
N LEU A 157 -4.17 2.09 -5.58
CA LEU A 157 -5.13 1.03 -5.30
C LEU A 157 -4.86 0.29 -3.98
N PHE A 158 -3.59 0.14 -3.61
CA PHE A 158 -3.19 -0.54 -2.39
C PHE A 158 -3.20 0.37 -1.15
N LEU A 159 -3.08 1.69 -1.32
CA LEU A 159 -2.82 2.62 -0.23
C LEU A 159 -3.91 2.58 0.84
N LEU A 160 -5.15 2.89 0.43
CA LEU A 160 -6.26 2.98 1.37
C LEU A 160 -6.65 1.62 1.95
N PRO A 161 -6.84 0.55 1.15
CA PRO A 161 -7.20 -0.75 1.70
C PRO A 161 -6.22 -1.28 2.75
N LEU A 162 -4.91 -1.05 2.59
CA LEU A 162 -3.91 -1.60 3.49
C LEU A 162 -3.46 -0.62 4.59
N MET A 163 -3.88 0.65 4.54
CA MET A 163 -3.53 1.65 5.56
C MET A 163 -3.90 1.23 6.99
N PRO A 164 -5.08 0.64 7.25
CA PRO A 164 -5.42 0.17 8.59
C PRO A 164 -4.48 -0.92 9.09
N TRP A 165 -4.00 -1.81 8.22
CA TRP A 165 -2.99 -2.81 8.56
C TRP A 165 -1.67 -2.19 8.96
N ALA A 166 -1.20 -1.20 8.20
CA ALA A 166 0.03 -0.51 8.52
C ALA A 166 -0.05 0.14 9.91
N LEU A 167 -1.18 0.77 10.22
CA LEU A 167 -1.41 1.37 11.54
C LEU A 167 -1.55 0.35 12.66
N ALA A 168 -2.28 -0.73 12.43
CA ALA A 168 -2.45 -1.80 13.41
C ALA A 168 -1.11 -2.42 13.77
N LEU A 169 -0.29 -2.74 12.77
CA LEU A 169 1.05 -3.31 12.96
C LEU A 169 2.00 -2.29 13.59
N TRP A 170 1.94 -1.01 13.20
CA TRP A 170 2.74 0.07 13.78
C TRP A 170 2.44 0.29 15.26
N ALA A 171 1.16 0.46 15.60
CA ALA A 171 0.72 0.62 16.99
C ALA A 171 1.11 -0.60 17.85
N ARG A 172 0.92 -1.82 17.31
CA ARG A 172 1.29 -3.05 18.01
C ARG A 172 2.79 -3.25 18.11
N GLY A 173 3.55 -2.82 17.12
CA GLY A 173 5.00 -2.82 17.09
C GLY A 173 5.58 -1.92 18.17
N LEU A 174 5.10 -0.67 18.26
CA LEU A 174 5.46 0.26 19.32
C LEU A 174 5.10 -0.26 20.70
N ALA A 175 3.92 -0.87 20.88
CA ALA A 175 3.50 -1.39 22.18
C ALA A 175 4.26 -2.67 22.61
N SER A 176 4.58 -3.57 21.68
CA SER A 176 5.19 -4.88 21.98
C SER A 176 6.71 -4.92 21.84
N LYS A 177 7.30 -3.97 21.09
CA LYS A 177 8.73 -3.86 20.78
C LYS A 177 9.34 -5.12 20.15
N ARG A 178 8.51 -5.96 19.54
CA ARG A 178 8.98 -7.18 18.87
C ARG A 178 9.44 -6.86 17.46
N PHE A 179 10.64 -7.32 17.13
CA PHE A 179 11.24 -7.20 15.80
C PHE A 179 10.35 -7.77 14.68
N SER A 180 9.56 -8.81 14.98
CA SER A 180 8.62 -9.40 14.01
C SER A 180 7.64 -8.38 13.43
N PHE A 181 7.22 -7.37 14.21
CA PHE A 181 6.34 -6.31 13.68
C PHE A 181 7.07 -5.35 12.75
N ALA A 182 8.35 -5.06 13.00
CA ALA A 182 9.15 -4.26 12.08
C ALA A 182 9.29 -4.96 10.72
N LEU A 183 9.51 -6.29 10.73
CA LEU A 183 9.53 -7.09 9.51
C LEU A 183 8.16 -7.10 8.81
N LEU A 184 7.07 -7.37 9.53
CA LEU A 184 5.72 -7.40 8.96
C LEU A 184 5.29 -6.07 8.33
N ILE A 185 5.63 -4.94 8.95
CA ILE A 185 5.34 -3.60 8.40
C ILE A 185 6.09 -3.39 7.09
N ASN A 186 7.36 -3.80 7.04
CA ASN A 186 8.16 -3.64 5.82
C ASN A 186 7.73 -4.61 4.71
N LEU A 187 7.31 -5.83 5.04
CA LEU A 187 6.67 -6.73 4.08
C LEU A 187 5.37 -6.15 3.54
N LEU A 188 4.58 -5.50 4.41
CA LEU A 188 3.39 -4.77 3.98
C LEU A 188 3.77 -3.61 3.04
N PHE A 189 4.83 -2.86 3.33
CA PHE A 189 5.36 -1.80 2.46
C PHE A 189 5.84 -2.30 1.10
N LEU A 190 6.35 -3.53 1.01
CA LEU A 190 6.64 -4.14 -0.29
C LEU A 190 5.35 -4.35 -1.12
N ILE A 191 4.22 -4.67 -0.49
CA ILE A 191 2.93 -4.72 -1.20
C ILE A 191 2.49 -3.32 -1.66
N PHE A 192 2.80 -2.28 -0.88
CA PHE A 192 2.53 -0.88 -1.22
C PHE A 192 3.48 -0.28 -2.25
N VAL A 193 4.52 -1.00 -2.71
CA VAL A 193 5.64 -0.35 -3.43
C VAL A 193 5.18 0.46 -4.64
N SER A 194 4.12 0.03 -5.34
CA SER A 194 3.55 0.77 -6.47
C SER A 194 3.09 2.18 -6.10
N VAL A 195 2.58 2.39 -4.88
CA VAL A 195 2.11 3.70 -4.39
C VAL A 195 3.25 4.71 -4.32
N PHE A 196 4.48 4.24 -4.10
CA PHE A 196 5.65 5.09 -3.86
C PHE A 196 6.13 5.83 -5.11
N ILE A 197 5.61 5.48 -6.29
CA ILE A 197 5.79 6.26 -7.52
C ILE A 197 5.27 7.69 -7.39
N ASN A 198 4.28 7.93 -6.52
CA ASN A 198 3.66 9.23 -6.34
C ASN A 198 3.97 9.78 -4.93
N PRO A 199 4.86 10.78 -4.82
CA PRO A 199 5.20 11.40 -3.55
C PRO A 199 4.00 11.97 -2.79
N ALA A 200 2.95 12.41 -3.50
CA ALA A 200 1.75 12.97 -2.89
C ALA A 200 0.98 11.95 -2.04
N PHE A 201 1.17 10.65 -2.30
CA PHE A 201 0.56 9.58 -1.50
C PHE A 201 1.47 9.10 -0.37
N ILE A 202 2.78 8.96 -0.64
CA ILE A 202 3.71 8.43 0.36
C ILE A 202 3.99 9.42 1.49
N ILE A 203 4.11 10.71 1.18
CA ILE A 203 4.50 11.73 2.16
C ILE A 203 3.45 11.86 3.27
N PRO A 204 2.13 12.02 2.98
CA PRO A 204 1.12 12.07 4.02
C PRO A 204 1.05 10.77 4.84
N PHE A 205 1.25 9.62 4.19
CA PHE A 205 1.21 8.33 4.86
C PHE A 205 2.38 8.15 5.86
N ILE A 206 3.61 8.43 5.43
CA ILE A 206 4.79 8.39 6.31
C ILE A 206 4.65 9.43 7.42
N LEU A 207 4.19 10.65 7.08
CA LEU A 207 3.96 11.70 8.06
C LEU A 207 2.95 11.26 9.11
N PHE A 208 1.88 10.57 8.72
CA PHE A 208 0.88 10.06 9.66
C PHE A 208 1.46 9.02 10.63
N LEU A 209 2.26 8.07 10.15
CA LEU A 209 2.96 7.10 11.01
C LEU A 209 3.97 7.76 11.95
N PHE A 210 4.67 8.78 11.44
CA PHE A 210 5.62 9.57 12.22
C PHE A 210 4.94 10.39 13.31
N LEU A 211 3.82 11.05 13.00
CA LEU A 211 3.02 11.78 13.99
C LEU A 211 2.46 10.85 15.06
N PHE A 212 2.01 9.65 14.69
CA PHE A 212 1.59 8.63 15.66
C PHE A 212 2.75 8.22 16.58
N PHE A 213 3.95 8.05 16.02
CA PHE A 213 5.15 7.78 16.81
C PHE A 213 5.46 8.92 17.78
N LEU A 214 5.45 10.18 17.32
CA LEU A 214 5.65 11.34 18.20
C LEU A 214 4.62 11.40 19.32
N PHE A 215 3.35 11.16 19.01
CA PHE A 215 2.29 11.06 20.01
C PHE A 215 2.60 9.98 21.06
N HIS A 216 3.04 8.79 20.64
CA HIS A 216 3.43 7.71 21.56
C HIS A 216 4.58 8.12 22.49
N ILE A 217 5.59 8.83 21.97
CA ILE A 217 6.69 9.37 22.79
C ILE A 217 6.18 10.39 23.81
N VAL A 218 5.31 11.32 23.40
CA VAL A 218 4.74 12.35 24.29
C VAL A 218 3.93 11.71 25.42
N VAL A 219 3.09 10.71 25.11
CA VAL A 219 2.26 10.00 26.09
C VAL A 219 3.13 9.24 27.10
N ASN A 220 4.22 8.62 26.65
CA ASN A 220 5.12 7.83 27.49
C ASN A 220 6.36 8.61 27.99
N ARG A 221 6.35 9.95 27.92
CA ARG A 221 7.52 10.80 28.24
C ARG A 221 8.14 10.62 29.63
N LYS A 222 7.40 10.05 30.58
CA LYS A 222 7.88 9.77 31.95
C LYS A 222 8.66 8.46 32.05
N ASP A 223 8.49 7.55 31.09
CA ASP A 223 9.14 6.24 31.06
C ASP A 223 10.28 6.25 30.04
N LYS A 224 11.50 6.60 30.48
CA LYS A 224 12.68 6.70 29.61
C LYS A 224 13.00 5.39 28.89
N LYS A 225 12.71 4.24 29.52
CA LYS A 225 12.95 2.93 28.92
C LYS A 225 11.99 2.70 27.76
N GLU A 226 10.70 2.99 27.95
CA GLU A 226 9.69 2.89 26.91
C GLU A 226 10.03 3.76 25.68
N ILE A 227 10.50 4.99 25.91
CA ILE A 227 10.96 5.90 24.85
C ILE A 227 12.12 5.30 24.06
N TRP A 228 13.13 4.79 24.77
CA TRP A 228 14.32 4.22 24.14
C TRP A 228 14.00 2.97 23.32
N ASP A 229 13.17 2.09 23.84
CA ASP A 229 12.76 0.88 23.12
C ASP A 229 11.88 1.23 21.90
N SER A 230 11.06 2.29 21.99
CA SER A 230 10.28 2.81 20.86
C SER A 230 11.18 3.43 19.78
N LEU A 231 12.21 4.19 20.17
CA LEU A 231 13.21 4.75 19.24
C LEU A 231 14.00 3.65 18.52
N LYS A 232 14.41 2.59 19.25
CA LYS A 232 15.04 1.41 18.65
C LYS A 232 14.13 0.75 17.64
N PHE A 233 12.87 0.51 17.99
CA PHE A 233 11.89 -0.08 17.08
C PHE A 233 11.70 0.78 15.82
N PHE A 234 11.57 2.10 15.98
CA PHE A 234 11.48 3.06 14.87
C PHE A 234 12.71 2.99 13.96
N ALA A 235 13.92 3.06 14.53
CA ALA A 235 15.17 3.03 13.79
C ALA A 235 15.36 1.70 13.04
N ILE A 236 15.07 0.57 13.67
CA ILE A 236 15.11 -0.76 13.04
C ILE A 236 14.11 -0.84 11.89
N THR A 237 12.87 -0.39 12.10
CA THR A 237 11.83 -0.43 11.07
C THR A 237 12.23 0.45 9.88
N GLY A 238 12.78 1.64 10.13
CA GLY A 238 13.29 2.55 9.10
C GLY A 238 14.49 1.99 8.34
N PHE A 239 15.47 1.41 9.05
CA PHE A 239 16.64 0.78 8.43
C PHE A 239 16.25 -0.42 7.55
N LEU A 240 15.41 -1.32 8.06
CA LEU A 240 14.87 -2.44 7.28
C LEU A 240 14.05 -1.95 6.08
N GLY A 241 13.27 -0.89 6.27
CA GLY A 241 12.48 -0.28 5.20
C GLY A 241 13.36 0.26 4.09
N LEU A 242 14.40 1.02 4.42
CA LEU A 242 15.35 1.49 3.42
C LEU A 242 16.02 0.31 2.71
N PHE A 243 16.54 -0.66 3.46
CA PHE A 243 17.25 -1.82 2.91
C PHE A 243 16.39 -2.65 1.95
N LEU A 244 15.16 -3.02 2.38
CA LEU A 244 14.23 -3.81 1.57
C LEU A 244 13.70 -3.07 0.34
N ASN A 245 13.80 -1.73 0.33
CA ASN A 245 13.35 -0.89 -0.78
C ASN A 245 14.51 -0.37 -1.65
N LEU A 246 15.78 -0.71 -1.35
CA LEU A 246 16.93 -0.26 -2.14
C LEU A 246 16.84 -0.63 -3.62
N TRP A 247 16.25 -1.79 -3.94
CA TRP A 247 16.17 -2.30 -5.30
C TRP A 247 15.39 -1.38 -6.26
N TRP A 248 14.39 -0.62 -5.79
CA TRP A 248 13.67 0.36 -6.60
C TRP A 248 14.08 1.82 -6.30
N ILE A 249 14.54 2.11 -5.07
CA ILE A 249 15.02 3.45 -4.72
C ILE A 249 16.26 3.82 -5.54
N LEU A 250 17.22 2.89 -5.69
CA LEU A 250 18.48 3.18 -6.39
C LEU A 250 18.25 3.55 -7.86
N PRO A 251 17.49 2.78 -8.68
CA PRO A 251 17.16 3.20 -10.04
C PRO A 251 16.41 4.53 -10.08
N LEU A 252 15.45 4.76 -9.18
CA LEU A 252 14.67 6.01 -9.17
C LEU A 252 15.56 7.24 -8.95
N VAL A 253 16.55 7.16 -8.05
CA VAL A 253 17.52 8.23 -7.79
C VAL A 253 18.41 8.47 -9.01
N GLN A 254 18.82 7.43 -9.73
CA GLN A 254 19.63 7.57 -10.95
C GLN A 254 18.89 8.31 -12.08
N TYR A 255 17.56 8.19 -12.15
CA TYR A 255 16.75 8.87 -13.16
C TYR A 255 16.35 10.31 -12.78
N ALA A 256 16.45 10.70 -11.51
CA ALA A 256 16.06 12.04 -11.05
C ALA A 256 16.82 13.22 -11.72
N PRO A 257 18.12 13.13 -12.06
CA PRO A 257 18.85 14.22 -12.73
C PRO A 257 18.32 14.55 -14.13
N PHE A 258 17.77 13.58 -14.85
CA PHE A 258 17.21 13.80 -16.19
C PHE A 258 15.97 14.70 -16.18
N LEU A 259 15.26 14.80 -15.03
CA LEU A 259 14.14 15.72 -14.84
C LEU A 259 14.58 17.17 -14.56
N ARG A 260 15.87 17.40 -14.29
CA ARG A 260 16.39 18.72 -13.88
C ARG A 260 17.09 19.49 -15.00
N LEU A 261 17.26 18.92 -16.19
CA LEU A 261 17.84 19.69 -17.30
C LEU A 261 16.77 20.67 -17.80
N PRO A 262 16.90 21.98 -17.56
CA PRO A 262 16.00 22.93 -18.18
C PRO A 262 16.20 22.79 -19.68
N ILE A 263 15.16 22.34 -20.38
CA ILE A 263 15.09 22.57 -21.82
C ILE A 263 15.14 24.09 -21.95
N LYS A 264 16.29 24.63 -22.36
CA LYS A 264 16.42 26.05 -22.69
C LYS A 264 15.47 26.31 -23.87
N SER A 265 14.22 26.64 -23.56
CA SER A 265 13.15 26.93 -24.50
C SER A 265 13.48 28.14 -25.41
N GLY A 266 14.54 28.89 -25.11
CA GLY A 266 15.07 29.98 -25.92
C GLY A 266 15.84 29.59 -27.18
N GLU A 267 16.34 28.35 -27.32
CA GLU A 267 17.15 27.97 -28.50
C GLU A 267 16.33 27.46 -29.70
N ILE A 268 15.11 26.98 -29.48
CA ILE A 268 14.27 26.46 -30.58
C ILE A 268 13.67 27.60 -31.41
N ARG A 269 13.48 28.80 -30.83
CA ARG A 269 12.88 29.96 -31.54
C ARG A 269 13.81 30.64 -32.54
N LYS A 270 15.13 30.38 -32.53
CA LYS A 270 16.09 31.00 -33.47
C LYS A 270 16.28 30.22 -34.78
N ARG A 271 15.70 29.03 -34.94
CA ARG A 271 15.87 28.19 -36.14
C ARG A 271 14.66 28.14 -37.07
N SER A 272 13.54 28.77 -36.74
CA SER A 272 12.38 28.89 -37.63
C SER A 272 12.35 30.19 -38.44
N GLY A 273 13.49 30.89 -38.56
CA GLY A 273 13.66 31.95 -39.54
C GLY A 273 13.74 31.32 -40.94
N THR A 274 12.58 31.05 -41.53
CA THR A 274 12.43 30.92 -42.98
C THR A 274 12.91 32.20 -43.64
N PRO A 275 13.82 32.14 -44.64
CA PRO A 275 14.00 33.25 -45.58
C PRO A 275 12.72 33.50 -46.39
#